data_AF-A0A2K1KMR1-F1
#
_entry.id   AF-A0A2K1KMR1-F1
#
_cell.length_a   1.000
_cell.length_b   1.000
_cell.length_c   1.000
_cell.angle_alpha   90.00
_cell.angle_beta   90.00
_cell.angle_gamma   90.00
#
_symmetry.space_group_name_H-M   'P 1'
#
loop_
_entity.id
_entity.type
_entity.pdbx_description
1 polymer ?
#
loop_
_entity_poly.entity_id
_entity_poly.type
_entity_poly.pdbx_seq_one_letter_code
_entity_poly.pdbx_strand_id
1 'polypeptide(L)' 'TKILFELWYKYQSNLAYLRLFDYKAHIFTPKEIRKKLDYHSQEAIFLGYIEESKAYRLMNI' A
#
# COMPACT_ATOMS: atom_id res chain seq x y z
N THR A 1 7.82 -21.32 2.89
CA THR A 1 8.47 -21.13 1.57
C THR A 1 9.43 -19.97 1.71
N LYS A 2 10.75 -20.20 1.68
CA LYS A 2 11.75 -19.12 1.82
C LYS A 2 12.01 -18.48 0.46
N ILE A 3 12.05 -17.15 0.41
CA ILE A 3 12.33 -16.41 -0.83
C ILE A 3 13.84 -16.47 -1.10
N LEU A 4 14.23 -16.44 -2.38
CA LEU A 4 15.64 -16.53 -2.81
C LEU A 4 16.55 -15.54 -2.06
N PHE A 5 16.04 -14.32 -1.80
CA PHE A 5 16.72 -13.30 -1.01
C PHE A 5 17.11 -13.78 0.40
N GLU A 6 16.20 -14.44 1.10
CA GLU A 6 16.47 -14.93 2.46
C GLU A 6 17.48 -16.08 2.48
N LEU A 7 17.47 -16.91 1.44
CA LEU A 7 18.43 -18.01 1.28
C LEU A 7 19.84 -17.49 0.97
N TRP A 8 19.94 -16.46 0.13
CA TRP A 8 21.21 -15.89 -0.31
C TRP A 8 21.89 -15.05 0.77
N TYR A 9 21.12 -14.15 1.39
CA TYR A 9 21.65 -13.22 2.39
C TYR A 9 21.58 -13.77 3.83
N LYS A 10 21.01 -14.97 4.02
CA LYS A 10 20.75 -15.58 5.34
C LYS A 10 20.04 -14.62 6.31
N TYR A 11 19.26 -13.70 5.76
CA TYR A 11 18.54 -12.65 6.47
C TYR A 11 17.06 -12.79 6.22
N GLN A 12 16.26 -12.79 7.29
CA GLN A 12 14.81 -12.85 7.17
C GLN A 12 14.26 -11.45 6.89
N SER A 13 13.70 -11.27 5.70
CA SER A 13 13.12 -10.00 5.29
C SER A 13 11.78 -9.76 5.99
N ASN A 14 11.58 -8.56 6.52
CA ASN A 14 10.28 -8.20 7.09
C ASN A 14 9.30 -7.81 5.98
N LEU A 15 8.40 -8.73 5.63
CA LEU A 15 7.37 -8.55 4.60
C LEU A 15 6.02 -8.10 5.17
N ALA A 16 5.94 -7.71 6.45
CA ALA A 16 4.67 -7.35 7.09
C ALA A 16 3.93 -6.19 6.40
N TYR A 17 4.71 -5.31 5.74
CA TYR A 17 4.22 -4.16 4.99
C TYR A 17 4.01 -4.46 3.50
N LEU A 18 4.35 -5.67 3.04
CA LEU A 18 4.00 -6.09 1.70
C LEU A 18 2.52 -6.47 1.61
N ARG A 19 1.89 -6.07 0.52
CA ARG A 19 0.51 -6.38 0.20
C ARG A 19 0.44 -6.98 -1.20
N LEU A 20 -0.50 -7.90 -1.39
CA LEU A 20 -0.80 -8.47 -2.69
C LEU A 20 -1.44 -7.42 -3.58
N PHE A 21 -1.12 -7.47 -4.86
CA PHE A 21 -1.82 -6.72 -5.90
C PHE A 21 -3.32 -7.08 -5.89
N ASP A 22 -4.16 -6.12 -6.26
CA ASP A 22 -5.63 -6.26 -6.30
C ASP A 22 -6.31 -6.37 -4.91
N TYR A 23 -5.66 -5.83 -3.88
CA TYR A 23 -6.23 -5.73 -2.54
C TYR A 23 -7.06 -4.46 -2.35
N LYS A 24 -8.22 -4.56 -1.68
CA LYS A 24 -9.04 -3.39 -1.30
C LYS A 24 -8.35 -2.57 -0.23
N ALA A 25 -7.93 -1.36 -0.58
CA ALA A 25 -7.27 -0.40 0.29
C ALA A 25 -8.19 0.79 0.61
N HIS A 26 -7.85 1.53 1.65
CA HIS A 26 -8.50 2.78 2.02
C HIS A 26 -7.46 3.91 2.04
N ILE A 27 -7.69 4.95 1.25
CA ILE A 27 -6.85 6.15 1.18
C ILE A 27 -7.34 7.14 2.22
N PHE A 28 -6.46 7.63 3.07
CA PHE A 28 -6.80 8.70 4.01
C PHE A 28 -6.93 10.04 3.28
N THR A 29 -8.07 10.71 3.44
CA THR A 29 -8.28 12.05 2.87
C THR A 29 -7.89 13.10 3.92
N PRO A 30 -6.98 14.05 3.64
CA PRO A 30 -6.62 15.13 4.57
C PRO A 30 -7.82 16.00 4.95
N LYS A 31 -7.78 16.66 6.12
CA LYS A 31 -8.89 17.52 6.57
C LYS A 31 -9.09 18.74 5.68
N GLU A 32 -8.01 19.25 5.10
CA GLU A 32 -8.00 20.44 4.23
C GLU A 32 -8.85 20.25 2.96
N ILE A 33 -8.95 19.01 2.47
CA ILE A 33 -9.65 18.66 1.23
C ILE A 33 -11.11 18.25 1.50
N ARG A 34 -11.45 17.93 2.76
CA ARG A 34 -12.76 17.42 3.16
C ARG A 34 -13.77 18.54 3.39
N LYS A 35 -15.00 18.34 2.92
CA LYS A 35 -16.16 19.16 3.26
C LYS A 35 -16.90 18.60 4.47
N LYS A 36 -17.85 19.38 4.99
CA LYS A 36 -18.68 18.95 6.13
C LYS A 36 -19.47 17.70 5.74
N LEU A 37 -19.35 16.64 6.54
CA LEU A 37 -19.93 15.29 6.33
C LEU A 37 -19.23 14.42 5.27
N ASP A 38 -18.08 14.83 4.73
CA ASP A 38 -17.30 13.94 3.86
C ASP A 38 -16.65 12.79 4.65
N TYR A 39 -16.50 11.65 3.98
CA TYR A 39 -15.85 10.48 4.55
C TYR A 39 -14.36 10.73 4.83
N HIS A 40 -13.82 10.07 5.85
CA HIS A 40 -12.41 10.20 6.24
C HIS A 40 -11.46 9.42 5.32
N SER A 41 -11.99 8.51 4.51
CA SER A 41 -11.24 7.62 3.66
C SER A 41 -11.99 7.30 2.36
N GLN A 42 -11.24 7.13 1.28
CA GLN A 42 -11.78 6.66 0.00
C GLN A 42 -11.36 5.21 -0.24
N GLU A 43 -12.27 4.39 -0.79
CA GLU A 43 -11.93 3.03 -1.20
C GLU A 43 -11.10 3.05 -2.49
N ALA A 44 -10.08 2.20 -2.55
CA ALA A 44 -9.19 2.09 -3.69
C ALA A 44 -8.69 0.65 -3.87
N ILE A 45 -8.20 0.34 -5.06
CA ILE A 45 -7.54 -0.93 -5.39
C ILE A 45 -6.04 -0.73 -5.31
N PHE A 46 -5.35 -1.65 -4.63
CA PHE A 46 -3.90 -1.67 -4.52
C PHE A 46 -3.26 -2.20 -5.81
N LEU A 47 -2.55 -1.31 -6.52
CA LEU A 47 -1.85 -1.65 -7.77
C LEU A 47 -0.35 -1.90 -7.58
N GLY A 48 0.22 -1.57 -6.42
CA GLY A 48 1.63 -1.84 -6.13
C GLY A 48 2.39 -0.70 -5.47
N TYR A 49 3.69 -0.71 -5.70
CA TYR A 49 4.66 0.22 -5.14
C TYR A 49 5.22 1.13 -6.23
N ILE A 50 5.49 2.39 -5.90
CA ILE A 50 6.16 3.32 -6.81
C ILE A 50 7.68 3.10 -6.70
N GLU A 51 8.39 3.05 -7.83
CA GLU A 51 9.84 2.81 -7.86
C GLU A 51 10.64 4.01 -7.34
N GLU A 52 10.18 5.21 -7.66
CA GLU A 52 10.89 6.48 -7.41
C GLU A 52 10.65 7.05 -5.99
N SER A 53 9.69 6.52 -5.25
CA SER A 53 9.31 7.07 -3.94
C SER A 53 8.75 6.00 -3.00
N LYS A 54 8.80 6.27 -1.69
CA LYS A 54 8.19 5.41 -0.66
C LYS A 54 6.67 5.59 -0.60
N ALA A 55 6.00 5.38 -1.73
CA ALA A 55 4.57 5.55 -1.90
C ALA A 55 3.93 4.32 -2.57
N TYR A 56 2.63 4.19 -2.35
CA TYR A 56 1.81 3.13 -2.93
C TYR A 56 1.10 3.65 -4.17
N ARG A 57 0.96 2.80 -5.18
CA ARG A 57 0.11 3.06 -6.34
C ARG A 57 -1.28 2.51 -6.05
N LEU A 58 -2.26 3.39 -6.02
CA LEU A 58 -3.65 3.09 -5.69
C LEU A 58 -4.55 3.62 -6.81
N MET A 59 -5.59 2.88 -7.15
CA MET A 59 -6.61 3.29 -8.12
C MET A 59 -7.95 3.46 -7.40
N ASN A 60 -8.53 4.65 -7.50
CA ASN A 60 -9.85 4.89 -6.95
C ASN A 60 -10.90 4.04 -7.68
N ILE A 61 -11.89 3.56 -6.93
CA ILE A 61 -13.08 2.86 -7.46
C ILE A 61 -14.15 3.89 -7.81
#